data_AF-A0A562MQA2-F1
#
_entry.id   AF-A0A562MQA2-F1
#
_cell.length_a   1.000
_cell.length_b   1.000
_cell.length_c   1.000
_cell.angle_alpha   90.00
_cell.angle_beta   90.00
_cell.angle_gamma   90.00
#
_symmetry.space_group_name_H-M   'P 1'
#
loop_
_entity.id
_entity.type
_entity.pdbx_description
1 polymer ?
#
loop_
_entity_poly.entity_id
_entity_poly.type
_entity_poly.pdbx_seq_one_letter_code
_entity_poly.pdbx_strand_id
1 'polypeptide(L)' 'FATLEWVDWFNNRRLLEPIGNIPPAEAEERYYAMLKEPAMAA' A
#
# COMPACT_ATOMS: atom_id res chain seq x y z
N PHE A 1 11.46 -11.18 -17.49
CA PHE A 1 10.10 -10.62 -17.50
C PHE A 1 9.21 -11.16 -16.38
N ALA A 2 9.29 -12.45 -16.02
CA ALA A 2 8.52 -13.05 -14.92
C ALA A 2 8.64 -12.34 -13.54
N THR A 3 9.79 -11.72 -13.24
CA THR A 3 10.00 -10.99 -11.99
C THR A 3 9.19 -9.69 -11.91
N LEU A 4 9.08 -8.94 -13.01
CA LEU A 4 8.29 -7.70 -13.04
C LEU A 4 6.78 -7.97 -13.01
N GLU A 5 6.34 -9.05 -13.66
CA GLU A 5 4.93 -9.47 -13.59
C GLU A 5 4.53 -9.92 -12.19
N TRP A 6 5.42 -10.65 -11.49
CA TRP A 6 5.17 -11.02 -10.09
C TRP A 6 5.11 -9.79 -9.18
N VAL A 7 6.02 -8.82 -9.38
CA VAL A 7 6.04 -7.57 -8.61
C VAL A 7 4.77 -6.74 -8.85
N ASP A 8 4.31 -6.61 -10.11
CA ASP A 8 3.05 -5.92 -10.43
C ASP A 8 1.86 -6.60 -9.73
N TRP A 9 1.77 -7.92 -9.86
CA TRP A 9 0.69 -8.67 -9.22
C TRP A 9 0.72 -8.52 -7.70
N PHE A 10 1.89 -8.64 -7.08
CA PHE A 10 2.03 -8.53 -5.63
C PHE A 10 1.68 -7.13 -5.11
N ASN A 11 2.20 -6.07 -5.72
CA ASN A 11 2.04 -4.71 -5.21
C ASN A 11 0.69 -4.08 -5.56
N ASN A 12 0.15 -4.37 -6.75
CA ASN A 12 -1.00 -3.65 -7.29
C ASN A 12 -2.29 -4.50 -7.32
N ARG A 13 -2.21 -5.83 -7.22
CA ARG A 13 -3.39 -6.72 -7.42
C ARG A 13 -3.67 -7.67 -6.27
N ARG A 14 -2.65 -8.07 -5.50
CA ARG A 14 -2.81 -8.99 -4.37
C ARG A 14 -3.46 -8.27 -3.20
N LEU A 15 -4.59 -8.79 -2.72
CA LEU A 15 -5.26 -8.29 -1.53
C LEU A 15 -4.75 -9.03 -0.28
N LEU A 16 -4.54 -8.29 0.81
CA LEU A 16 -4.03 -8.83 2.07
C LEU A 16 -5.00 -8.54 3.22
N GLU A 17 -5.55 -9.59 3.82
CA GLU A 17 -6.46 -9.49 4.97
C GLU A 17 -5.88 -8.68 6.15
N PRO A 18 -4.59 -8.83 6.55
CA PRO A 18 -4.05 -8.11 7.70
C PRO A 18 -4.04 -6.58 7.59
N ILE A 19 -4.07 -6.05 6.37
CA ILE A 19 -4.08 -4.59 6.09
C ILE A 19 -5.45 -4.11 5.57
N GLY A 20 -6.50 -4.93 5.73
CA GLY A 20 -7.87 -4.56 5.37
C GLY A 20 -8.30 -4.94 3.96
N ASN A 21 -7.70 -5.98 3.37
CA ASN A 21 -8.03 -6.48 2.03
C ASN A 21 -7.80 -5.44 0.91
N ILE A 22 -6.76 -4.64 1.03
CA ILE A 22 -6.30 -3.70 0.00
C ILE A 22 -4.93 -4.11 -0.56
N PRO A 23 -4.54 -3.64 -1.76
CA PRO A 23 -3.20 -3.87 -2.30
C PRO A 23 -2.10 -3.22 -1.43
N PRO A 24 -0.89 -3.82 -1.38
CA PRO A 24 0.24 -3.25 -0.65
C PRO A 24 0.56 -1.80 -1.04
N ALA A 25 0.55 -1.47 -2.33
CA ALA A 25 0.86 -0.11 -2.79
C ALA A 25 -0.13 0.94 -2.26
N GLU A 26 -1.42 0.60 -2.18
CA GLU A 26 -2.45 1.48 -1.63
C GLU A 26 -2.28 1.66 -0.12
N ALA A 27 -1.93 0.60 0.60
CA ALA A 27 -1.66 0.68 2.03
C ALA A 27 -0.43 1.56 2.35
N GLU A 28 0.64 1.44 1.57
CA GLU A 28 1.81 2.31 1.68
C GLU A 28 1.46 3.77 1.37
N GLU A 29 0.68 4.03 0.31
CA GLU A 29 0.23 5.39 -0.02
C GLU A 29 -0.55 6.02 1.15
N ARG A 30 -1.49 5.28 1.74
CA ARG A 30 -2.26 5.74 2.92
C ARG A 30 -1.36 6.00 4.13
N TYR A 31 -0.40 5.12 4.38
CA TYR A 31 0.56 5.28 5.46
C TYR A 31 1.38 6.56 5.29
N TYR A 32 1.90 6.81 4.09
CA TYR A 32 2.65 8.03 3.81
C TYR A 32 1.77 9.29 3.77
N ALA A 33 0.51 9.19 3.35
CA ALA A 33 -0.44 10.29 3.44
C ALA A 33 -0.65 10.69 4.91
N MET A 34 -0.88 9.72 5.81
CA MET A 34 -1.03 9.95 7.24
C MET A 34 0.25 10.51 7.89
N LEU A 35 1.43 10.06 7.45
CA LEU A 35 2.71 10.62 7.94
C LEU A 35 3.01 12.03 7.41
N LYS A 36 2.50 12.37 6.23
CA LYS A 36 2.68 13.69 5.59
C LYS A 36 1.67 14.71 6.06
N GLU A 37 0.50 14.28 6.52
CA GLU A 37 -0.33 15.15 7.34
C GLU A 37 0.52 15.53 8.56
N PRO A 38 0.85 16.83 8.77
CA PRO A 38 1.49 17.22 10.02
C PRO A 38 0.59 16.70 11.13
N ALA A 39 1.18 16.19 12.19
CA ALA A 39 0.47 15.94 13.45
C ALA A 39 -0.11 17.28 13.95
N MET A 40 -1.15 17.78 13.29
CA MET A 40 -2.03 18.85 13.72
C MET A 40 -2.96 18.20 14.74
N ALA A 41 -2.37 17.68 15.81
CA ALA A 41 -3.04 17.58 17.07
C ALA A 41 -3.19 19.02 17.56
N ALA A 42 -4.42 19.52 17.51
CA ALA A 42 -4.85 20.68 18.29
C ALA A 42 -4.91 20.32 19.78
#